data_AF-A0A202C841-F1
#
_entry.id   AF-A0A202C841-F1
#
_cell.length_a   1.000
_cell.length_b   1.000
_cell.length_c   1.000
_cell.angle_alpha   90.00
_cell.angle_beta   90.00
_cell.angle_gamma   90.00
#
_symmetry.space_group_name_H-M   'P 1'
#
loop_
_entity.id
_entity.type
_entity.pdbx_description
1 polymer ?
#
loop_
_entity_poly.entity_id
_entity_poly.type
_entity_poly.pdbx_seq_one_letter_code
_entity_poly.pdbx_strand_id
1 'polypeptide(L)'
;MERFSNKIEELMKTAEIEIENFDLKEAEKIIASFSELPSISGFPYKIILVKNAEGKIYSKFRQWDTAYNLKHWTSGIYNLDRLRIITDENVLSETESDLLKEHLAKLEKIHLPESINEEKAIILDGSEWKFGVCLANKNIDYCWRAATEDIQLFVPIINVLRAKYLDRI
;
A
#
# COMPACT_ATOMS: atom_id res chain seq x y z
N MET A 1 -5.20 18.13 22.86
CA MET A 1 -4.00 17.72 23.63
C MET A 1 -3.22 16.80 22.70
N GLU A 2 -1.94 17.08 22.46
CA GLU A 2 -1.12 16.25 21.56
C GLU A 2 -0.84 14.87 22.20
N ARG A 3 -0.84 13.82 21.37
CA ARG A 3 -0.56 12.43 21.76
C ARG A 3 0.94 12.16 21.65
N PHE A 4 1.55 11.81 22.78
CA PHE A 4 2.96 11.39 22.83
C PHE A 4 3.05 9.93 23.26
N SER A 5 4.01 9.20 22.70
CA SER A 5 4.30 7.82 23.07
C SER A 5 5.80 7.54 23.01
N ASN A 6 6.27 6.59 23.82
CA ASN A 6 7.61 6.04 23.72
C ASN A 6 7.61 4.59 23.21
N LYS A 7 6.47 4.10 22.73
CA LYS A 7 6.31 2.73 22.22
C LYS A 7 6.33 2.73 20.70
N ILE A 8 7.22 1.93 20.12
CA ILE A 8 7.36 1.79 18.67
C ILE A 8 6.08 1.19 18.07
N GLU A 9 5.39 0.30 18.78
CA GLU A 9 4.16 -0.32 18.30
C GLU A 9 3.04 0.71 18.12
N GLU A 10 2.90 1.66 19.04
CA GLU A 10 1.90 2.73 18.95
C GLU A 10 2.23 3.71 17.81
N LEU A 11 3.52 3.97 17.59
CA LEU A 11 4.02 4.74 16.46
C LEU A 11 3.73 4.07 15.12
N MET A 12 4.06 2.78 14.97
CA MET A 12 3.82 2.01 13.74
C MET A 12 2.33 1.90 13.43
N LYS A 13 1.49 1.67 14.45
CA LYS A 13 0.04 1.66 14.30
C LYS A 13 -0.51 3.02 13.85
N THR A 14 0.04 4.11 14.38
CA THR A 14 -0.36 5.45 13.97
C THR A 14 0.06 5.72 12.53
N ALA A 15 1.30 5.37 12.16
CA ALA A 15 1.81 5.51 10.81
C ALA A 15 0.95 4.73 9.81
N GLU A 16 0.58 3.49 10.12
CA GLU A 16 -0.34 2.67 9.33
C GLU A 16 -1.68 3.39 9.10
N ILE A 17 -2.32 3.88 10.18
CA ILE A 17 -3.60 4.62 10.06
C ILE A 17 -3.47 5.83 9.13
N GLU A 18 -2.39 6.61 9.25
CA GLU A 18 -2.19 7.83 8.47
C GLU A 18 -1.96 7.56 6.97
N ILE A 19 -1.19 6.51 6.64
CA ILE A 19 -0.95 6.14 5.22
C ILE A 19 -2.14 5.42 4.59
N GLU A 20 -3.03 4.84 5.39
CA GLU A 20 -4.25 4.16 4.94
C GLU A 20 -5.34 5.13 4.45
N ASN A 21 -5.39 6.34 5.02
CA ASN A 21 -6.49 7.29 4.83
C ASN A 21 -6.36 8.16 3.57
N PHE A 22 -6.78 7.69 2.40
CA PHE A 22 -6.79 8.52 1.18
C PHE A 22 -8.07 9.34 1.02
N ASP A 23 -7.92 10.64 0.74
CA ASP A 23 -9.03 11.49 0.31
C ASP A 23 -9.41 11.17 -1.14
N LEU A 24 -10.61 10.62 -1.33
CA LEU A 24 -11.19 10.35 -2.63
C LEU A 24 -12.15 11.48 -3.02
N LYS A 25 -12.08 11.92 -4.28
CA LYS A 25 -13.05 12.87 -4.83
C LYS A 25 -14.41 12.18 -5.05
N GLU A 26 -15.46 12.96 -5.20
CA GLU A 26 -16.77 12.43 -5.56
C GLU A 26 -16.66 11.58 -6.85
N ALA A 27 -17.21 10.36 -6.81
CA ALA A 27 -17.17 9.33 -7.86
C ALA A 27 -15.82 8.62 -8.12
N GLU A 28 -14.74 8.94 -7.41
CA GLU A 28 -13.51 8.15 -7.44
C GLU A 28 -13.70 6.78 -6.76
N LYS A 29 -13.18 5.72 -7.39
CA LYS A 29 -13.23 4.36 -6.85
C LYS A 29 -11.86 3.71 -6.83
N ILE A 30 -11.48 3.12 -5.71
CA ILE A 30 -10.26 2.32 -5.60
C ILE A 30 -10.46 1.01 -6.37
N ILE A 31 -9.52 0.69 -7.26
CA ILE A 31 -9.52 -0.56 -8.04
C ILE A 31 -8.48 -1.55 -7.54
N ALA A 32 -7.36 -1.05 -7.01
CA ALA A 32 -6.34 -1.86 -6.38
C ALA A 32 -5.58 -1.04 -5.34
N SER A 33 -4.98 -1.70 -4.37
CA SER A 33 -4.10 -1.09 -3.38
C SER A 33 -2.96 -2.02 -3.03
N PHE A 34 -1.82 -1.45 -2.66
CA PHE A 34 -0.67 -2.16 -2.16
C PHE A 34 -0.02 -1.37 -1.04
N SER A 35 0.36 -2.03 0.04
CA SER A 35 1.10 -1.41 1.13
C SER A 35 2.20 -2.33 1.63
N GLU A 36 3.25 -1.71 2.14
CA GLU A 36 4.35 -2.37 2.83
C GLU A 36 4.50 -1.70 4.19
N LEU A 37 4.45 -2.53 5.23
CA LEU A 37 4.55 -2.13 6.63
C LEU A 37 5.81 -2.81 7.22
N PRO A 38 6.99 -2.18 7.10
CA PRO A 38 8.21 -2.72 7.66
C PRO A 38 8.17 -2.71 9.19
N SER A 39 8.60 -3.79 9.85
CA SER A 39 8.62 -3.86 11.33
C SER A 39 9.93 -3.42 11.98
N ILE A 40 11.05 -3.47 11.24
CA ILE A 40 12.39 -3.18 11.78
C ILE A 40 12.98 -1.89 11.20
N SER A 41 13.00 -1.79 9.87
CA SER A 41 13.61 -0.67 9.16
C SER A 41 12.92 -0.44 7.83
N GLY A 42 12.54 0.80 7.57
CA GLY A 42 11.92 1.21 6.31
C GLY A 42 10.88 2.30 6.50
N PHE A 43 10.17 2.60 5.43
CA PHE A 43 9.14 3.61 5.39
C PHE A 43 7.82 2.94 5.06
N PRO A 44 6.89 2.78 6.03
CA PRO A 44 5.53 2.40 5.74
C PRO A 44 4.96 3.24 4.61
N TYR A 45 4.48 2.58 3.57
CA TYR A 45 3.85 3.25 2.43
C TYR A 45 2.64 2.49 1.93
N LYS A 46 1.75 3.23 1.28
CA LYS A 46 0.60 2.70 0.57
C LYS A 46 0.48 3.38 -0.78
N ILE A 47 0.13 2.57 -1.76
CA ILE A 47 -0.15 2.96 -3.12
C ILE A 47 -1.57 2.49 -3.44
N ILE A 48 -2.40 3.38 -3.97
CA ILE A 48 -3.73 3.02 -4.47
C ILE A 48 -3.84 3.36 -5.95
N LEU A 49 -4.59 2.54 -6.68
CA LEU A 49 -5.09 2.87 -8.00
C LEU A 49 -6.55 3.29 -7.88
N VAL A 50 -6.88 4.43 -8.47
CA VAL A 50 -8.18 5.07 -8.40
C VAL A 50 -8.68 5.30 -9.82
N LYS A 51 -9.91 4.87 -10.09
CA LYS A 51 -10.61 5.17 -11.34
C LYS A 51 -11.59 6.31 -11.09
N ASN A 52 -11.54 7.35 -11.93
CA ASN A 52 -12.48 8.46 -11.88
C ASN A 52 -13.74 8.20 -12.73
N ALA A 53 -14.68 9.16 -12.74
CA ALA A 53 -15.93 9.05 -13.50
C ALA A 53 -15.73 8.94 -15.02
N GLU A 54 -14.70 9.60 -15.56
CA GLU A 54 -14.34 9.55 -16.99
C GLU A 54 -13.58 8.27 -17.36
N GLY A 55 -13.33 7.38 -16.40
CA GLY A 55 -12.64 6.11 -16.59
C GLY A 55 -11.13 6.18 -16.65
N LYS A 56 -10.54 7.35 -16.38
CA LYS A 56 -9.10 7.56 -16.25
C LYS A 56 -8.61 6.99 -14.92
N ILE A 57 -7.42 6.41 -14.94
CA ILE A 57 -6.82 5.73 -13.79
C ILE A 57 -5.64 6.56 -13.28
N TYR A 58 -5.68 6.81 -11.97
CA TYR A 58 -4.68 7.55 -11.21
C TYR A 58 -4.06 6.60 -10.21
N SER A 59 -2.79 6.82 -9.91
CA SER A 59 -2.13 6.25 -8.76
C SER A 59 -1.93 7.35 -7.72
N LYS A 60 -2.30 7.07 -6.47
CA LYS A 60 -1.99 7.93 -5.33
C LYS A 60 -1.06 7.19 -4.39
N PHE A 61 -0.07 7.88 -3.86
CA PHE A 61 0.96 7.36 -2.97
C PHE A 61 0.94 8.12 -1.66
N ARG A 62 1.09 7.39 -0.55
CA ARG A 62 1.37 7.93 0.77
C ARG A 62 2.50 7.16 1.40
N GLN A 63 3.45 7.86 1.99
CA GLN A 63 4.53 7.26 2.75
C GLN A 63 4.80 8.08 3.98
N TRP A 64 5.10 7.39 5.07
CA TRP A 64 5.55 8.02 6.28
C TRP A 64 7.02 8.45 6.14
N ASP A 65 7.34 9.73 6.39
CA ASP A 65 8.71 10.25 6.31
C ASP A 65 9.50 9.91 7.58
N THR A 66 9.89 8.65 7.72
CA THR A 66 10.64 8.14 8.88
C THR A 66 11.95 8.91 9.11
N ALA A 67 12.59 9.43 8.06
CA ALA A 67 13.88 10.11 8.14
C ALA A 67 13.74 11.51 8.74
N TYR A 68 12.70 12.26 8.34
CA TYR A 68 12.35 13.51 8.99
C TYR A 68 11.92 13.25 10.44
N ASN A 69 11.00 12.32 10.66
CA ASN A 69 10.40 12.12 11.97
C ASN A 69 11.43 11.64 13.01
N LEU A 70 12.32 10.70 12.67
CA LEU A 70 13.40 10.24 13.55
C LEU A 70 14.35 11.37 13.97
N LYS A 71 14.67 12.31 13.07
CA LYS A 71 15.55 13.45 13.39
C LYS A 71 14.93 14.45 14.37
N HIS A 72 13.61 14.48 14.46
CA HIS A 72 12.87 15.42 15.30
C HIS A 72 12.37 14.82 16.61
N TRP A 73 12.59 13.54 16.85
CA TRP A 73 12.27 12.91 18.12
C TRP A 73 13.39 13.09 19.13
N THR A 74 12.98 13.37 20.36
CA THR A 74 13.91 13.53 21.49
C THR A 74 13.79 12.30 22.38
N SER A 75 14.89 11.59 22.62
CA SER A 75 14.98 10.48 23.59
C SER A 75 13.92 9.38 23.44
N GLY A 76 13.55 9.01 22.20
CA GLY A 76 12.58 7.94 21.95
C GLY A 76 11.13 8.31 22.26
N ILE A 77 10.82 9.60 22.44
CA ILE A 77 9.44 10.09 22.59
C ILE A 77 8.96 10.61 21.23
N TYR A 78 7.88 10.00 20.76
CA TYR A 78 7.23 10.23 19.48
C TYR A 78 6.00 11.14 19.68
N ASN A 79 5.88 12.18 18.87
CA ASN A 79 4.62 12.93 18.75
C ASN A 79 3.78 12.29 17.64
N LEU A 80 2.72 11.59 18.03
CA LEU A 80 1.88 10.81 17.11
C LEU A 80 0.97 11.71 16.25
N ASP A 81 0.75 12.96 16.63
CA ASP A 81 -0.10 13.90 15.87
C ASP A 81 0.70 14.75 14.86
N ARG A 82 2.04 14.65 14.88
CA ARG A 82 2.93 15.45 14.03
C ARG A 82 3.78 14.58 13.11
N LEU A 83 3.31 13.38 12.79
CA LEU A 83 3.96 12.52 11.81
C LEU A 83 3.90 13.19 10.44
N ARG A 84 5.07 13.43 9.85
CA ARG A 84 5.14 13.90 8.48
C ARG A 84 4.81 12.78 7.51
N ILE A 85 3.85 13.03 6.62
CA ILE A 85 3.45 12.15 5.52
C ILE A 85 3.85 12.79 4.19
N ILE A 86 4.48 12.01 3.32
CA ILE A 86 4.73 12.33 1.92
C ILE A 86 3.54 11.82 1.11
N THR A 87 3.03 12.65 0.21
CA THR A 87 1.93 12.29 -0.69
C THR A 87 2.30 12.64 -2.11
N ASP A 88 2.09 11.72 -3.04
CA ASP A 88 2.31 11.95 -4.48
C ASP A 88 1.10 11.40 -5.27
N GLU A 89 0.82 11.96 -6.44
CA GLU A 89 -0.23 11.49 -7.36
C GLU A 89 0.32 11.44 -8.78
N ASN A 90 0.02 10.36 -9.50
CA ASN A 90 0.43 10.15 -10.87
C ASN A 90 -0.74 9.67 -11.73
N VAL A 91 -0.77 10.14 -12.97
CA VAL A 91 -1.69 9.62 -13.99
C VAL A 91 -1.03 8.42 -14.66
N LEU A 92 -1.78 7.31 -14.83
CA LEU A 92 -1.31 6.20 -15.65
C LEU A 92 -1.39 6.59 -17.13
N SER A 93 -0.35 6.23 -17.88
CA SER A 93 -0.40 6.31 -19.35
C SER A 93 -1.45 5.35 -19.91
N GLU A 94 -1.80 5.55 -21.18
CA GLU A 94 -2.76 4.66 -21.86
C GLU A 94 -2.26 3.21 -21.89
N THR A 95 -0.99 2.99 -22.23
CA THR A 95 -0.36 1.65 -22.24
C THR A 95 -0.40 0.98 -20.87
N GLU A 96 -0.08 1.70 -19.80
CA GLU A 96 -0.15 1.19 -18.42
C GLU A 96 -1.59 0.87 -18.01
N SER A 97 -2.53 1.74 -18.39
CA SER A 97 -3.95 1.56 -18.13
C SER A 97 -4.52 0.34 -18.84
N ASP A 98 -4.11 0.10 -20.08
CA ASP A 98 -4.59 -1.04 -20.86
C ASP A 98 -4.00 -2.37 -20.38
N LEU A 99 -2.70 -2.38 -20.04
CA LEU A 99 -2.06 -3.53 -19.39
C LEU A 99 -2.78 -3.88 -18.08
N LEU A 100 -3.07 -2.88 -17.25
CA LEU A 100 -3.79 -3.07 -16.00
C LEU A 100 -5.19 -3.65 -16.23
N LYS A 101 -5.97 -3.09 -17.17
CA LYS A 101 -7.31 -3.62 -17.52
C LYS A 101 -7.25 -5.07 -18.00
N GLU A 102 -6.27 -5.41 -18.82
CA GLU A 102 -6.08 -6.79 -19.31
C GLU A 102 -5.85 -7.76 -18.15
N HIS A 103 -4.97 -7.41 -17.22
CA HIS A 103 -4.70 -8.24 -16.04
C HIS A 103 -5.91 -8.35 -15.11
N LEU A 104 -6.60 -7.24 -14.83
CA LEU A 104 -7.83 -7.26 -14.00
C LEU A 104 -8.91 -8.16 -14.63
N ALA A 105 -9.11 -8.08 -15.95
CA ALA A 105 -10.06 -8.93 -16.67
C ALA A 105 -9.69 -10.42 -16.65
N LYS A 106 -8.39 -10.76 -16.53
CA LYS A 106 -7.94 -12.14 -16.31
C LYS A 106 -8.29 -12.61 -14.89
N LEU A 107 -8.04 -11.79 -13.87
CA LEU A 107 -8.36 -12.11 -12.47
C LEU A 107 -9.86 -12.30 -12.23
N GLU A 108 -10.71 -11.57 -12.96
CA GLU A 108 -12.17 -11.73 -12.90
C GLU A 108 -12.64 -13.14 -13.30
N LYS A 109 -11.93 -13.77 -14.24
CA LYS A 109 -12.31 -15.07 -14.85
C LYS A 109 -11.83 -16.30 -14.07
N ILE A 110 -10.81 -16.16 -13.21
CA ILE A 110 -10.21 -17.29 -12.49
C ILE A 110 -10.71 -17.38 -11.05
N HIS A 111 -10.64 -18.56 -10.44
CA HIS A 111 -10.77 -18.64 -8.98
C HIS A 111 -9.49 -18.11 -8.34
N LEU A 112 -9.62 -17.16 -7.40
CA LEU A 112 -8.50 -16.59 -6.69
C LEU A 112 -8.27 -17.39 -5.40
N PRO A 113 -7.01 -17.54 -4.95
CA PRO A 113 -6.70 -18.29 -3.73
C PRO A 113 -7.37 -17.66 -2.51
N GLU A 114 -7.67 -18.45 -1.47
CA GLU A 114 -8.23 -17.91 -0.23
C GLU A 114 -7.18 -17.17 0.62
N SER A 115 -5.92 -17.59 0.51
CA SER A 115 -4.77 -16.99 1.19
C SER A 115 -3.52 -17.16 0.32
N ILE A 116 -2.60 -16.21 0.46
CA ILE A 116 -1.28 -16.24 -0.18
C ILE A 116 -0.14 -16.19 0.84
N ASN A 117 -0.45 -16.34 2.13
CA ASN A 117 0.56 -16.30 3.19
C ASN A 117 1.10 -17.71 3.48
N GLU A 118 2.41 -17.90 3.35
CA GLU A 118 3.08 -19.16 3.67
C GLU A 118 3.35 -19.28 5.17
N GLU A 119 2.48 -19.99 5.89
CA GLU A 119 2.57 -20.16 7.34
C GLU A 119 3.79 -20.97 7.83
N LYS A 120 4.51 -21.63 6.91
CA LYS A 120 5.67 -22.48 7.24
C LYS A 120 7.01 -21.74 7.15
N ALA A 121 7.02 -20.48 6.73
CA ALA A 121 8.23 -19.68 6.62
C ALA A 121 8.51 -18.89 7.91
N ILE A 122 9.78 -18.78 8.28
CA ILE A 122 10.23 -17.86 9.33
C ILE A 122 10.87 -16.67 8.63
N ILE A 123 10.32 -15.47 8.88
CA ILE A 123 10.71 -14.23 8.24
C ILE A 123 11.31 -13.31 9.30
N LEU A 124 12.55 -12.85 9.06
CA LEU A 124 13.35 -12.11 10.05
C LEU A 124 13.40 -10.59 9.79
N ASP A 125 13.17 -10.15 8.55
CA ASP A 125 13.06 -8.73 8.20
C ASP A 125 11.69 -8.14 8.58
N GLY A 126 10.69 -9.01 8.66
CA GLY A 126 9.42 -8.80 9.35
C GLY A 126 8.49 -7.77 8.69
N SER A 127 8.68 -7.46 7.40
CA SER A 127 7.71 -6.63 6.68
C SER A 127 6.39 -7.37 6.51
N GLU A 128 5.30 -6.65 6.70
CA GLU A 128 3.95 -7.11 6.38
C GLU A 128 3.50 -6.40 5.10
N TRP A 129 3.10 -7.17 4.11
CA TRP A 129 2.57 -6.66 2.86
C TRP A 129 1.06 -6.85 2.82
N LYS A 130 0.36 -5.85 2.28
CA LYS A 130 -1.08 -5.94 2.04
C LYS A 130 -1.37 -5.57 0.60
N PHE A 131 -2.24 -6.34 -0.05
CA PHE A 131 -2.70 -6.08 -1.40
C PHE A 131 -4.21 -6.25 -1.48
N GLY A 132 -4.91 -5.23 -1.97
CA GLY A 132 -6.34 -5.26 -2.18
C GLY A 132 -6.70 -5.08 -3.64
N VAL A 133 -7.71 -5.79 -4.14
CA VAL A 133 -8.22 -5.63 -5.50
C VAL A 133 -9.75 -5.65 -5.51
N CYS A 134 -10.34 -4.64 -6.16
CA CYS A 134 -11.78 -4.50 -6.33
C CYS A 134 -12.13 -4.73 -7.81
N LEU A 135 -12.73 -5.89 -8.08
CA LEU A 135 -13.17 -6.35 -9.39
C LEU A 135 -14.71 -6.32 -9.47
N ALA A 136 -15.28 -6.50 -10.66
CA ALA A 136 -16.73 -6.43 -10.84
C ALA A 136 -17.50 -7.49 -10.02
N ASN A 137 -16.90 -8.67 -9.81
CA ASN A 137 -17.52 -9.82 -9.14
C ASN A 137 -16.83 -10.23 -7.83
N LYS A 138 -15.72 -9.59 -7.46
CA LYS A 138 -14.88 -9.98 -6.32
C LYS A 138 -14.25 -8.74 -5.71
N ASN A 139 -14.20 -8.69 -4.38
CA ASN A 139 -13.40 -7.72 -3.65
C ASN A 139 -12.59 -8.51 -2.63
N ILE A 140 -11.26 -8.46 -2.74
CA ILE A 140 -10.37 -9.33 -1.97
C ILE A 140 -9.19 -8.53 -1.48
N ASP A 141 -8.85 -8.76 -0.22
CA ASP A 141 -7.65 -8.25 0.42
C ASP A 141 -6.79 -9.42 0.89
N TYR A 142 -5.51 -9.35 0.58
CA TYR A 142 -4.49 -10.28 1.07
C TYR A 142 -3.53 -9.57 1.99
N CYS A 143 -3.08 -10.28 3.01
CA CYS A 143 -2.01 -9.89 3.89
C CYS A 143 -1.02 -11.05 3.99
N TRP A 144 0.27 -10.76 3.86
CA TRP A 144 1.31 -11.79 3.98
C TRP A 144 2.60 -11.23 4.55
N ARG A 145 3.40 -12.14 5.11
CA ARG A 145 4.81 -11.93 5.49
C ARG A 145 5.75 -12.86 4.71
N ALA A 146 5.22 -13.97 4.24
CA ALA A 146 5.87 -14.84 3.29
C ALA A 146 4.83 -15.16 2.23
N ALA A 147 5.13 -14.90 0.97
CA ALA A 147 4.18 -15.14 -0.11
C ALA A 147 4.31 -16.57 -0.65
N THR A 148 3.19 -17.23 -0.95
CA THR A 148 3.17 -18.44 -1.78
C THR A 148 3.44 -18.10 -3.25
N GLU A 149 3.62 -19.11 -4.09
CA GLU A 149 3.76 -18.93 -5.55
C GLU A 149 2.57 -18.21 -6.19
N ASP A 150 1.40 -18.24 -5.55
CA ASP A 150 0.18 -17.58 -6.05
C ASP A 150 0.30 -16.06 -6.15
N ILE A 151 1.26 -15.43 -5.45
CA ILE A 151 1.53 -13.99 -5.58
C ILE A 151 1.84 -13.58 -7.02
N GLN A 152 2.36 -14.50 -7.84
CA GLN A 152 2.68 -14.27 -9.26
C GLN A 152 1.46 -13.80 -10.07
N LEU A 153 0.24 -14.14 -9.63
CA LEU A 153 -1.00 -13.63 -10.23
C LEU A 153 -1.14 -12.10 -10.12
N PHE A 154 -0.59 -11.51 -9.05
CA PHE A 154 -0.75 -10.10 -8.71
C PHE A 154 0.51 -9.27 -9.02
N VAL A 155 1.67 -9.91 -9.20
CA VAL A 155 2.95 -9.25 -9.54
C VAL A 155 2.83 -8.21 -10.66
N PRO A 156 2.12 -8.47 -11.79
CA PRO A 156 1.98 -7.46 -12.85
C PRO A 156 1.31 -6.17 -12.36
N ILE A 157 0.28 -6.28 -11.52
CA ILE A 157 -0.45 -5.12 -10.97
C ILE A 157 0.42 -4.39 -9.94
N ILE A 158 1.08 -5.14 -9.05
CA ILE A 158 2.01 -4.60 -8.05
C ILE A 158 3.16 -3.84 -8.73
N ASN A 159 3.67 -4.36 -9.85
CA ASN A 159 4.72 -3.69 -10.62
C ASN A 159 4.24 -2.36 -11.20
N VAL A 160 3.02 -2.30 -11.77
CA VAL A 160 2.42 -1.04 -12.24
C VAL A 160 2.26 -0.03 -11.11
N LEU A 161 1.80 -0.48 -9.94
CA LEU A 161 1.68 0.35 -8.73
C LEU A 161 3.04 0.93 -8.30
N ARG A 162 4.08 0.10 -8.23
CA ARG A 162 5.39 0.49 -7.71
C ARG A 162 6.23 1.30 -8.70
N ALA A 163 6.09 1.05 -10.01
CA ALA A 163 6.92 1.65 -11.05
C ALA A 163 6.96 3.19 -11.00
N LYS A 164 5.89 3.83 -10.54
CA LYS A 164 5.80 5.30 -10.44
C LYS A 164 6.51 5.90 -9.23
N TYR A 165 6.95 5.09 -8.28
CA TYR A 165 7.48 5.54 -6.98
C TYR A 165 8.76 4.81 -6.59
N LEU A 166 9.47 4.17 -7.54
CA LEU A 166 10.71 3.45 -7.28
C LEU A 166 11.81 4.32 -6.68
N ASP A 167 11.79 5.63 -6.92
CA ASP A 167 12.70 6.61 -6.33
C ASP A 167 12.31 7.02 -4.89
N ARG A 168 11.09 6.65 -4.46
CA ARG A 168 10.54 6.97 -3.14
C ARG A 168 10.59 5.77 -2.17
N ILE A 169 10.51 4.55 -2.68
CA ILE A 169 10.43 3.30 -1.89
C ILE A 169 11.78 2.61 -1.75
#